data_AF-A0A4Y2D662-F1
#
_entry.id   AF-A0A4Y2D662-F1
#
_cell.length_a   1.000
_cell.length_b   1.000
_cell.length_c   1.000
_cell.angle_alpha   90.00
_cell.angle_beta   90.00
_cell.angle_gamma   90.00
#
_symmetry.space_group_name_H-M   'P 1'
#
loop_
_entity.id
_entity.type
_entity.pdbx_description
1 polymer ?
#
loop_
_entity_poly.entity_id
_entity_poly.type
_entity_poly.pdbx_seq_one_letter_code
_entity_poly.pdbx_strand_id
1 'polypeptide(L)'
;MARFVSFDTIILTSTFVICVFSIWTNYCATLSVSALKKFHCDDFCKIVSCESTTDCSKGRIIRNASYCGCCDACIRFLEVNEPCEEPVEGSLRDIKAPRCKDGLKCINGKCSQDTDLMSRCLLLRKWMEEKRTEEDFVEDLWLPECDEDGSFKAKQVKKRKAICYNKQGTKLFGQEEPVFSKDMTCGKN
;
A
#
# COMPACT_ATOMS: atom_id res chain seq x y z
N MET A 1 29.05 -3.81 8.63
CA MET A 1 30.20 -3.88 7.69
C MET A 1 29.85 -4.84 6.58
N ALA A 2 29.48 -4.32 5.41
CA ALA A 2 29.38 -5.07 4.16
C ALA A 2 29.96 -4.17 3.07
N ARG A 3 30.95 -4.67 2.33
CA ARG A 3 31.75 -3.91 1.36
C ARG A 3 30.97 -3.75 0.05
N PHE A 4 30.83 -2.50 -0.39
CA PHE A 4 30.51 -2.13 -1.77
C PHE A 4 31.70 -2.46 -2.66
N VAL A 5 31.47 -3.13 -3.79
CA VAL A 5 32.44 -3.24 -4.89
C VAL A 5 31.85 -2.54 -6.11
N SER A 6 32.73 -1.79 -6.74
CA SER A 6 32.56 -0.73 -7.71
C SER A 6 31.81 -1.10 -8.99
N PHE A 7 31.08 -0.12 -9.50
CA PHE A 7 30.77 0.03 -10.91
C PHE A 7 32.08 0.14 -11.70
N ASP A 8 32.22 -0.63 -12.77
CA ASP A 8 33.03 -0.25 -13.92
C ASP A 8 32.28 -0.52 -15.22
N THR A 9 32.14 0.59 -15.93
CA THR A 9 31.67 0.81 -17.30
C THR A 9 32.19 -0.24 -18.28
N ILE A 10 31.30 -0.94 -18.98
CA ILE A 10 31.66 -1.68 -20.20
C ILE A 10 30.90 -1.09 -21.39
N ILE A 11 31.73 -0.60 -22.30
CA ILE A 11 31.44 0.13 -23.52
C ILE A 11 30.83 -0.78 -24.59
N LEU A 12 29.93 -0.20 -25.38
CA LEU A 12 29.33 -0.71 -26.60
C LEU A 12 30.33 -1.23 -27.65
N THR A 13 29.83 -2.17 -28.46
CA THR A 13 30.29 -2.56 -29.81
C THR A 13 31.39 -3.65 -29.88
N SER A 14 30.98 -4.87 -30.21
CA SER A 14 31.47 -5.60 -31.39
C SER A 14 30.85 -7.00 -31.41
N THR A 15 30.06 -7.25 -32.45
CA THR A 15 29.57 -8.58 -32.83
C THR A 15 30.76 -9.48 -33.17
N PHE A 16 31.13 -10.39 -32.26
CA PHE A 16 32.03 -11.49 -32.59
C PHE A 16 31.20 -12.72 -32.97
N VAL A 17 30.87 -12.80 -34.27
CA VAL A 17 30.37 -14.03 -34.91
C VAL A 17 31.59 -14.89 -35.20
N ILE A 18 31.88 -15.86 -34.33
CA ILE A 18 32.77 -16.98 -34.67
C ILE A 18 31.87 -18.16 -35.06
N CYS A 19 31.40 -18.16 -36.30
CA CYS A 19 30.94 -19.37 -36.97
C CYS A 19 32.13 -19.94 -37.74
N VAL A 20 32.92 -20.79 -37.09
CA VAL A 20 33.93 -21.57 -37.81
C VAL A 20 33.20 -22.55 -38.73
N PHE A 21 33.40 -22.36 -40.03
CA PHE A 21 33.01 -23.30 -41.06
C PHE A 21 33.69 -24.64 -40.82
N SER A 22 32.92 -25.67 -40.48
CA SER A 22 33.18 -27.04 -40.91
C SER A 22 31.87 -27.83 -40.94
N ILE A 23 31.59 -28.22 -42.16
CA ILE A 23 30.54 -29.07 -42.70
C ILE A 23 30.27 -30.31 -41.80
N TRP A 24 28.98 -30.56 -41.58
CA TRP A 24 28.30 -31.73 -40.98
C TRP A 24 27.95 -31.69 -39.49
N THR A 25 26.67 -31.99 -39.25
CA THR A 25 25.89 -32.01 -38.00
C THR A 25 25.36 -30.66 -37.51
N ASN A 26 24.16 -30.36 -38.04
CA ASN A 26 23.11 -29.61 -37.34
C ASN A 26 22.99 -30.09 -35.88
N TYR A 27 22.44 -29.24 -35.01
CA TYR A 27 22.25 -29.40 -33.55
C TYR A 27 23.33 -28.75 -32.68
N CYS A 28 23.35 -27.41 -32.66
CA CYS A 28 23.73 -26.71 -31.43
C CYS A 28 22.46 -26.12 -30.83
N ALA A 29 22.05 -26.72 -29.71
CA ALA A 29 20.77 -26.51 -29.05
C ALA A 29 20.59 -25.06 -28.60
N THR A 30 19.45 -24.47 -28.97
CA THR A 30 18.90 -23.28 -28.34
C THR A 30 18.53 -23.64 -26.90
N LEU A 31 19.36 -23.24 -25.92
CA LEU A 31 18.98 -23.28 -24.50
C LEU A 31 17.89 -22.23 -24.27
N SER A 32 16.63 -22.67 -24.34
CA SER A 32 15.48 -21.88 -23.92
C SER A 32 15.50 -21.72 -22.41
N VAL A 33 15.74 -20.50 -21.93
CA VAL A 33 15.53 -20.12 -20.52
C VAL A 33 14.02 -19.92 -20.31
N SER A 34 13.27 -21.02 -20.35
CA SER A 34 11.81 -21.00 -20.20
C SER A 34 11.37 -21.98 -19.12
N ALA A 35 11.85 -21.77 -17.89
CA ALA A 35 11.35 -22.49 -16.73
C ALA A 35 11.44 -21.66 -15.44
N LEU A 36 10.99 -20.41 -15.48
CA LEU A 36 10.53 -19.77 -14.24
C LEU A 36 9.20 -20.45 -13.87
N LYS A 37 9.28 -21.50 -13.04
CA LYS A 37 8.11 -22.11 -12.41
C LYS A 37 7.29 -20.98 -11.78
N LYS A 38 6.04 -20.84 -12.22
CA LYS A 38 5.02 -20.04 -11.58
C LYS A 38 4.93 -20.53 -10.13
N PHE A 39 5.53 -19.77 -9.21
CA PHE A 39 5.52 -20.13 -7.79
C PHE A 39 4.07 -20.04 -7.31
N HIS A 40 3.55 -21.14 -6.75
CA HIS A 40 2.23 -21.18 -6.13
C HIS A 40 2.37 -20.79 -4.66
N CYS A 41 1.55 -19.84 -4.22
CA CYS A 41 1.57 -19.31 -2.86
C CYS A 41 1.00 -20.26 -1.79
N ASP A 42 0.31 -21.33 -2.19
CA ASP A 42 -0.53 -22.14 -1.28
C ASP A 42 0.25 -22.90 -0.19
N ASP A 43 1.48 -23.34 -0.50
CA ASP A 43 2.33 -24.03 0.48
C ASP A 43 3.43 -23.13 1.08
N PHE A 44 3.52 -21.88 0.61
CA PHE A 44 4.60 -20.99 1.03
C PHE A 44 4.51 -20.64 2.52
N CYS A 45 3.29 -20.49 3.06
CA CYS A 45 3.08 -20.16 4.47
C CYS A 45 3.57 -21.26 5.44
N LYS A 46 3.70 -22.51 4.98
CA LYS A 46 4.15 -23.63 5.81
C LYS A 46 5.68 -23.64 5.99
N ILE A 47 6.40 -22.98 5.09
CA ILE A 47 7.86 -23.01 5.00
C ILE A 47 8.46 -21.68 5.46
N VAL A 48 7.75 -20.56 5.25
CA VAL A 48 8.23 -19.24 5.63
C VAL A 48 8.12 -19.02 7.14
N SER A 49 9.22 -18.59 7.76
CA SER A 49 9.21 -18.11 9.14
C SER A 49 9.04 -16.59 9.12
N CYS A 50 7.92 -16.09 9.63
CA CYS A 50 7.65 -14.67 9.72
C CYS A 50 8.40 -14.05 10.91
N GLU A 51 9.05 -12.90 10.70
CA GLU A 51 9.60 -12.10 11.80
C GLU A 51 8.47 -11.29 12.45
N SER A 52 8.47 -11.22 13.79
CA SER A 52 7.48 -10.45 14.53
C SER A 52 7.72 -8.96 14.34
N THR A 53 6.89 -8.31 13.53
CA THR A 53 6.90 -6.85 13.35
C THR A 53 6.12 -6.18 14.49
N THR A 54 6.74 -6.03 15.65
CA THR A 54 6.11 -5.32 16.80
C THR A 54 6.38 -3.82 16.80
N ASP A 55 7.45 -3.36 16.14
CA ASP A 55 7.81 -1.94 16.08
C ASP A 55 7.70 -1.44 14.64
N CYS A 56 6.75 -0.54 14.41
CA CYS A 56 6.46 0.08 13.12
C CYS A 56 6.39 1.59 13.32
N SER A 57 7.52 2.21 13.64
CA SER A 57 7.62 3.57 14.19
C SER A 57 7.14 4.68 13.24
N LYS A 58 7.00 4.40 11.93
CA LYS A 58 6.55 5.35 10.90
C LYS A 58 5.50 4.75 9.95
N GLY A 59 4.75 3.76 10.41
CA GLY A 59 3.77 3.09 9.55
C GLY A 59 2.72 2.33 10.33
N ARG A 60 2.03 1.44 9.63
CA ARG A 60 1.02 0.57 10.22
C ARG A 60 1.28 -0.88 9.86
N ILE A 61 1.12 -1.76 10.85
CA ILE A 61 1.15 -3.20 10.63
C ILE A 61 -0.13 -3.61 9.92
N ILE A 62 0.00 -4.12 8.70
CA ILE A 62 -1.09 -4.78 7.98
C ILE A 62 -0.86 -6.28 8.07
N ARG A 63 -1.90 -6.99 8.50
CA ARG A 63 -1.84 -8.45 8.62
C ARG A 63 -1.81 -9.10 7.25
N ASN A 64 -1.08 -10.21 7.11
CA ASN A 64 -1.06 -11.01 5.89
C ASN A 64 -0.74 -10.15 4.64
N ALA A 65 0.24 -9.26 4.78
CA ALA A 65 0.54 -8.23 3.79
C ALA A 65 1.83 -8.49 3.01
N SER A 66 2.65 -9.44 3.46
CA SER A 66 3.88 -9.85 2.78
C SER A 66 3.91 -11.36 2.56
N TYR A 67 4.85 -11.83 1.73
CA TYR A 67 5.12 -13.24 1.49
C TYR A 67 3.86 -14.02 1.15
N CYS A 68 3.22 -13.73 0.00
CA CYS A 68 1.97 -14.38 -0.41
C CYS A 68 0.81 -14.24 0.60
N GLY A 69 0.86 -13.25 1.49
CA GLY A 69 -0.14 -13.06 2.54
C GLY A 69 0.07 -13.95 3.76
N CYS A 70 1.26 -14.53 3.94
CA CYS A 70 1.57 -15.36 5.11
C CYS A 70 2.01 -14.54 6.31
N CYS A 71 2.63 -13.38 6.08
CA CYS A 71 3.26 -12.60 7.14
C CYS A 71 2.69 -11.19 7.22
N ASP A 72 2.64 -10.67 8.43
CA ASP A 72 2.35 -9.27 8.72
C ASP A 72 3.47 -8.37 8.14
N ALA A 73 3.12 -7.15 7.76
CA ALA A 73 4.09 -6.18 7.24
C ALA A 73 3.83 -4.78 7.79
N CYS A 74 4.89 -4.07 8.13
CA CYS A 74 4.85 -2.65 8.45
C CYS A 74 4.85 -1.84 7.14
N ILE A 75 3.73 -1.19 6.82
CA ILE A 75 3.59 -0.37 5.62
C ILE A 75 3.61 1.10 6.02
N ARG A 76 4.49 1.87 5.37
CA ARG A 76 4.49 3.33 5.43
C ARG A 76 3.57 3.87 4.34
N PHE A 77 2.70 4.80 4.71
CA PHE A 77 1.88 5.52 3.75
C PHE A 77 2.58 6.81 3.29
N LEU A 78 2.62 7.02 1.98
CA LEU A 78 3.30 8.12 1.31
C LEU A 78 2.35 9.28 1.05
N GLU A 79 2.84 10.50 1.26
CA GLU A 79 2.10 11.74 1.00
C GLU A 79 2.12 12.14 -0.48
N VAL A 80 1.36 13.19 -0.82
CA VAL A 80 1.36 13.76 -2.18
C VAL A 80 2.78 14.20 -2.56
N ASN A 81 3.18 13.91 -3.80
CA ASN A 81 4.50 14.15 -4.41
C ASN A 81 5.67 13.36 -3.81
N GLU A 82 5.44 12.48 -2.83
CA GLU A 82 6.50 11.58 -2.37
C GLU A 82 6.85 10.54 -3.44
N PRO A 83 8.13 10.14 -3.54
CA PRO A 83 8.57 9.14 -4.50
C PRO A 83 7.99 7.77 -4.15
N CYS A 84 7.49 7.07 -5.16
CA CYS A 84 6.89 5.75 -5.04
C CYS A 84 7.34 4.83 -6.19
N GLU A 85 7.27 3.53 -5.95
CA GLU A 85 7.51 2.50 -6.95
C GLU A 85 6.18 1.82 -7.28
N GLU A 86 5.89 1.62 -8.57
CA GLU A 86 4.71 0.89 -8.99
C GLU A 86 4.86 -0.60 -8.65
N PRO A 87 3.82 -1.25 -8.08
CA PRO A 87 3.87 -2.66 -7.77
C PRO A 87 4.01 -3.45 -9.08
N VAL A 88 5.09 -4.20 -9.23
CA VAL A 88 5.30 -5.08 -10.37
C VAL A 88 4.43 -6.32 -10.18
N GLU A 89 3.33 -6.41 -10.94
CA GLU A 89 2.44 -7.57 -10.92
C GLU A 89 3.22 -8.88 -11.18
N GLY A 90 3.03 -9.89 -10.32
CA GLY A 90 3.60 -11.22 -10.51
C GLY A 90 4.99 -11.44 -9.89
N SER A 91 5.52 -10.48 -9.14
CA SER A 91 6.75 -10.66 -8.35
C SER A 91 6.46 -11.38 -7.03
N LEU A 92 7.24 -12.42 -6.71
CA LEU A 92 7.25 -13.07 -5.39
C LEU A 92 7.64 -12.14 -4.23
N ARG A 93 8.08 -10.92 -4.56
CA ARG A 93 8.31 -9.82 -3.63
C ARG A 93 7.09 -8.91 -3.55
N ASP A 94 5.90 -9.48 -3.39
CA ASP A 94 4.71 -8.78 -2.89
C ASP A 94 4.86 -8.31 -1.43
N ILE A 95 6.08 -7.93 -1.03
CA ILE A 95 6.25 -7.04 0.10
C ILE A 95 5.68 -5.73 -0.39
N LYS A 96 4.47 -5.41 0.07
CA LYS A 96 3.83 -4.12 -0.20
C LYS A 96 4.80 -3.03 0.25
N ALA A 97 5.57 -2.51 -0.71
CA ALA A 97 6.44 -1.36 -0.61
C ALA A 97 5.68 -0.19 0.06
N PRO A 98 6.37 0.86 0.53
CA PRO A 98 5.68 2.08 0.93
C PRO A 98 4.59 2.44 -0.09
N ARG A 99 3.35 2.56 0.38
CA ARG A 99 2.17 2.76 -0.47
C ARG A 99 1.77 4.21 -0.42
N CYS A 100 1.30 4.77 -1.52
CA CYS A 100 0.61 6.05 -1.44
C CYS A 100 -0.58 5.97 -0.48
N LYS A 101 -0.83 7.07 0.26
CA LYS A 101 -2.04 7.19 1.09
C LYS A 101 -3.30 6.96 0.26
N ASP A 102 -4.39 6.62 0.94
CA ASP A 102 -5.69 6.45 0.30
C ASP A 102 -6.09 7.70 -0.51
N GLY A 103 -6.70 7.49 -1.69
CA GLY A 103 -6.97 8.56 -2.65
C GLY A 103 -5.76 9.06 -3.45
N LEU A 104 -4.59 8.42 -3.31
CA LEU A 104 -3.40 8.69 -4.10
C LEU A 104 -2.94 7.46 -4.89
N LYS A 105 -2.47 7.68 -6.12
CA LYS A 105 -1.86 6.67 -6.98
C LYS A 105 -0.41 7.02 -7.27
N CYS A 106 0.44 6.01 -7.41
CA CYS A 106 1.78 6.22 -7.95
C CYS A 106 1.66 6.50 -9.45
N ILE A 107 2.02 7.72 -9.88
CA ILE A 107 2.00 8.14 -11.28
C ILE A 107 3.37 8.76 -11.56
N ASN A 108 4.09 8.24 -12.56
CA ASN A 108 5.44 8.69 -12.92
C ASN A 108 6.41 8.67 -11.71
N GLY A 109 6.29 7.64 -10.86
CA GLY A 109 7.14 7.48 -9.67
C GLY A 109 6.84 8.46 -8.52
N LYS A 110 5.69 9.15 -8.54
CA LYS A 110 5.24 10.03 -7.44
C LYS A 110 3.78 9.80 -7.07
N CYS A 111 3.45 9.93 -5.79
CA CYS A 111 2.08 9.84 -5.33
C CYS A 111 1.27 11.09 -5.75
N SER A 112 0.27 10.89 -6.59
CA SER A 112 -0.62 11.94 -7.11
C SER A 112 -2.07 11.62 -6.76
N GLN A 113 -2.92 12.65 -6.64
CA GLN A 113 -4.33 12.44 -6.33
C GLN A 113 -5.05 11.67 -7.43
N ASP A 114 -5.84 10.68 -7.03
CA ASP A 114 -6.70 9.90 -7.89
C ASP A 114 -8.05 9.71 -7.20
N THR A 115 -9.09 10.36 -7.73
CA THR A 115 -10.44 10.33 -7.15
C THR A 115 -11.08 8.96 -7.21
N ASP A 116 -10.68 8.12 -8.17
CA ASP A 116 -11.26 6.79 -8.36
C ASP A 116 -10.76 5.80 -7.31
N LEU A 117 -9.63 6.12 -6.65
CA LEU A 117 -9.05 5.35 -5.56
C LEU A 117 -9.38 5.90 -4.18
N MET A 118 -10.21 6.95 -4.08
CA MET A 118 -10.62 7.48 -2.79
C MET A 118 -11.58 6.51 -2.10
N SER A 119 -11.27 6.14 -0.87
CA SER A 119 -12.20 5.44 0.01
C SER A 119 -13.48 6.23 0.24
N ARG A 120 -14.51 5.52 0.70
CA ARG A 120 -15.79 6.13 1.11
C ARG A 120 -15.61 7.24 2.16
N CYS A 121 -14.66 7.11 3.08
CA CYS A 121 -14.43 8.13 4.10
C CYS A 121 -13.87 9.41 3.48
N LEU A 122 -12.84 9.29 2.64
CA LEU A 122 -12.23 10.45 1.99
C LEU A 122 -13.19 11.12 0.99
N LEU A 123 -13.96 10.33 0.23
CA LEU A 123 -15.01 10.88 -0.65
C LEU A 123 -16.05 11.66 0.14
N LEU A 124 -16.57 11.09 1.23
CA LEU A 124 -17.53 11.77 2.09
C LEU A 124 -16.91 13.03 2.71
N ARG A 125 -15.67 12.97 3.16
CA ARG A 125 -14.95 14.12 3.71
C ARG A 125 -14.85 15.25 2.68
N LYS A 126 -14.38 14.95 1.47
CA LYS A 126 -14.24 15.91 0.37
C LYS A 126 -15.59 16.55 0.01
N TRP A 127 -16.63 15.73 -0.12
CA TRP A 127 -17.99 16.23 -0.38
C TRP A 127 -18.49 17.17 0.72
N MET A 128 -18.23 16.84 1.99
CA MET A 128 -18.57 17.72 3.11
C MET A 128 -17.72 18.99 3.10
N GLU A 129 -16.42 18.93 2.77
CA GLU A 129 -15.56 20.11 2.66
C GLU A 129 -16.02 21.06 1.55
N GLU A 130 -16.45 20.54 0.41
CA GLU A 130 -17.07 21.32 -0.66
C GLU A 130 -18.34 22.02 -0.16
N LYS A 131 -19.23 21.28 0.52
CA LYS A 131 -20.46 21.83 1.13
C LYS A 131 -20.22 22.84 2.24
N ARG A 132 -19.05 22.82 2.89
CA ARG A 132 -18.67 23.83 3.89
C ARG A 132 -18.54 25.23 3.30
N THR A 133 -18.19 25.31 2.02
CA THR A 133 -18.01 26.60 1.33
C THR A 133 -19.34 27.23 0.89
N GLU A 134 -20.43 26.46 0.93
CA GLU A 134 -21.78 26.96 0.74
C GLU A 134 -22.29 27.51 2.10
N GLU A 135 -22.58 28.82 2.18
CA GLU A 135 -22.76 29.59 3.43
C GLU A 135 -23.90 29.11 4.35
N ASP A 136 -24.81 28.26 3.87
CA ASP A 136 -26.03 27.86 4.59
C ASP A 136 -25.86 26.75 5.64
N PHE A 137 -24.70 26.07 5.74
CA PHE A 137 -24.56 24.85 6.55
C PHE A 137 -23.40 24.83 7.57
N VAL A 138 -22.70 25.94 7.77
CA VAL A 138 -21.36 25.91 8.38
C VAL A 138 -21.34 25.49 9.86
N GLU A 139 -22.37 25.81 10.64
CA GLU A 139 -22.26 25.68 12.11
C GLU A 139 -22.35 24.25 12.64
N ASP A 140 -23.07 23.35 11.96
CA ASP A 140 -23.28 21.96 12.42
C ASP A 140 -22.72 20.93 11.43
N LEU A 141 -21.94 21.38 10.44
CA LEU A 141 -21.30 20.50 9.46
C LEU A 141 -20.20 19.64 10.11
N TRP A 142 -20.37 18.33 10.02
CA TRP A 142 -19.41 17.35 10.53
C TRP A 142 -18.50 16.86 9.42
N LEU A 143 -17.20 17.10 9.56
CA LEU A 143 -16.19 16.49 8.69
C LEU A 143 -15.74 15.15 9.28
N PRO A 144 -15.93 14.02 8.58
CA PRO A 144 -15.45 12.74 9.07
C PRO A 144 -13.92 12.73 9.15
N GLU A 145 -13.42 12.06 10.19
CA GLU A 145 -12.00 11.74 10.34
C GLU A 145 -11.72 10.36 9.75
N CYS A 146 -10.72 10.27 8.89
CA CYS A 146 -10.31 9.01 8.26
C CYS A 146 -8.98 8.53 8.85
N ASP A 147 -8.80 7.22 8.92
CA ASP A 147 -7.51 6.58 9.15
C ASP A 147 -6.68 6.64 7.84
N GLU A 148 -5.38 6.34 7.93
CA GLU A 148 -4.45 6.42 6.78
C GLU A 148 -4.78 5.45 5.62
N ASP A 149 -5.51 4.38 5.92
CA ASP A 149 -6.00 3.40 4.95
C ASP A 149 -7.34 3.83 4.31
N GLY A 150 -7.80 5.04 4.56
CA GLY A 150 -9.09 5.55 4.06
C GLY A 150 -10.31 5.02 4.81
N SER A 151 -10.15 4.15 5.81
CA SER A 151 -11.27 3.73 6.64
C SER A 151 -11.72 4.86 7.58
N PHE A 152 -12.95 4.79 8.06
CA PHE A 152 -13.41 5.74 9.08
C PHE A 152 -12.67 5.50 10.40
N LYS A 153 -12.19 6.57 11.04
CA LYS A 153 -11.73 6.46 12.43
C LYS A 153 -12.86 5.90 13.29
N ALA A 154 -12.50 4.99 14.18
CA ALA A 154 -13.47 4.30 15.03
C ALA A 154 -14.29 5.26 15.90
N LYS A 155 -13.70 6.40 16.29
CA LYS A 155 -14.36 7.46 17.04
C LYS A 155 -14.47 8.69 16.16
N GLN A 156 -15.69 9.22 16.03
CA GLN A 156 -15.99 10.43 15.27
C GLN A 156 -16.56 11.48 16.22
N VAL A 157 -15.85 12.60 16.38
CA VAL A 157 -16.29 13.69 17.26
C VAL A 157 -17.05 14.72 16.43
N LYS A 158 -18.32 14.92 16.76
CA LYS A 158 -19.18 15.98 16.23
C LYS A 158 -19.32 17.07 17.28
N LYS A 159 -19.77 18.26 16.88
CA LYS A 159 -19.94 19.43 17.75
C LYS A 159 -20.68 19.14 19.06
N ARG A 160 -21.71 18.29 19.04
CA ARG A 160 -22.55 17.98 20.22
C ARG A 160 -22.38 16.58 20.79
N LYS A 161 -21.66 15.68 20.11
CA LYS A 161 -21.51 14.28 20.54
C LYS A 161 -20.36 13.58 19.83
N ALA A 162 -19.74 12.63 20.52
CA ALA A 162 -18.88 11.61 19.94
C ALA A 162 -19.69 10.33 19.67
N ILE A 163 -19.40 9.68 18.54
CA ILE A 163 -20.08 8.47 18.10
C ILE A 163 -19.03 7.47 17.62
N CYS A 164 -19.25 6.18 17.91
CA CYS A 164 -18.42 5.12 17.34
C CYS A 164 -18.88 4.74 15.92
N TYR A 165 -17.91 4.44 15.04
CA TYR A 165 -18.13 4.01 13.66
C TYR A 165 -17.29 2.75 13.38
N ASN A 166 -17.78 1.88 12.50
CA ASN A 166 -16.96 0.81 11.93
C ASN A 166 -16.10 1.34 10.77
N LYS A 167 -15.22 0.50 10.21
CA LYS A 167 -14.33 0.89 9.11
C LYS A 167 -15.06 1.36 7.85
N GLN A 168 -16.30 0.90 7.63
CA GLN A 168 -17.12 1.21 6.45
C GLN A 168 -17.96 2.48 6.59
N GLY A 169 -17.96 3.12 7.77
CA GLY A 169 -18.72 4.34 8.05
C GLY A 169 -20.13 4.11 8.56
N THR A 170 -20.45 2.90 9.02
CA THR A 170 -21.69 2.60 9.74
C THR A 170 -21.53 3.00 11.21
N LYS A 171 -22.50 3.75 11.73
CA LYS A 171 -22.59 4.08 13.15
C LYS A 171 -22.78 2.81 13.99
N LEU A 172 -21.98 2.67 15.04
CA LEU A 172 -22.11 1.66 16.07
C LEU A 172 -22.96 2.19 17.25
N PHE A 173 -23.41 1.29 18.11
CA PHE A 173 -24.09 1.66 19.35
C PHE A 173 -23.13 2.39 20.30
N GLY A 174 -23.65 3.36 21.04
CA GLY A 174 -22.87 4.22 21.93
C GLY A 174 -22.68 5.63 21.37
N GLN A 175 -22.98 6.62 22.21
CA GLN A 175 -22.64 8.01 21.98
C GLN A 175 -22.27 8.64 23.32
N GLU A 176 -21.42 9.66 23.28
CA GLU A 176 -20.94 10.36 24.47
C GLU A 176 -20.88 11.86 24.20
N GLU A 177 -20.87 12.68 25.23
CA GLU A 177 -20.57 14.10 25.07
C GLU A 177 -19.13 14.32 24.56
N PRO A 178 -18.85 15.38 23.78
CA PRO A 178 -17.51 15.61 23.24
C PRO A 178 -16.43 15.70 24.32
N VAL A 179 -16.77 16.21 25.50
CA VAL A 179 -15.84 16.40 26.62
C VAL A 179 -15.37 15.06 27.19
N PHE A 180 -16.25 14.06 27.28
CA PHE A 180 -15.94 12.71 27.78
C PHE A 180 -15.52 11.74 26.66
N SER A 181 -15.48 12.21 25.41
CA SER A 181 -15.09 11.38 24.27
C SER A 181 -13.67 10.80 24.37
N LYS A 182 -12.80 11.37 25.21
CA LYS A 182 -11.43 10.85 25.44
C LYS A 182 -11.45 9.45 26.07
N ASP A 183 -12.38 9.21 26.99
CA ASP A 183 -12.49 7.95 27.72
C ASP A 183 -13.39 6.93 27.01
N MET A 184 -14.06 7.35 25.92
CA MET A 184 -14.89 6.50 25.08
C MET A 184 -14.04 5.49 24.31
N THR A 185 -14.32 4.20 24.51
CA THR A 185 -13.70 3.09 23.77
C THR A 185 -14.59 2.64 22.62
N CYS A 186 -14.07 2.68 21.39
CA CYS A 186 -14.75 2.19 20.20
C CYS A 186 -14.08 0.92 19.68
N GLY A 187 -14.85 -0.18 19.57
CA GLY A 187 -14.37 -1.41 18.95
C GLY A 187 -14.19 -1.25 17.44
N LYS A 188 -12.98 -1.48 16.93
CA LYS A 188 -12.71 -1.57 15.48
C LYS A 188 -13.12 -2.96 14.97
N ASN A 189 -14.33 -3.09 14.44
CA ASN A 189 -14.75 -4.24 13.62
C ASN A 189 -14.43 -3.93 12.15
#